data_AF-A0A433DKW9-F1
#
_entry.id   AF-A0A433DKW9-F1
#
_cell.length_a   1.000
_cell.length_b   1.000
_cell.length_c   1.000
_cell.angle_alpha   90.00
_cell.angle_beta   90.00
_cell.angle_gamma   90.00
#
_symmetry.space_group_name_H-M   'P 1'
#
loop_
_entity.id
_entity.type
_entity.pdbx_description
1 polymer ?
#
loop_
_entity_poly.entity_id
_entity_poly.type
_entity_poly.pdbx_seq_one_letter_code
_entity_poly.pdbx_strand_id
1 'polypeptide(L)'
;MENYRRQQISLPNRPSRSFRTALWRSIVTAIKIVDSPSSATQDSMHLFPELDDLVCAVLQDHLSASNPAASAVDHTNGGHDMSWPALCEELLKPESTAPPTSTPDDFDPLSHLRLYLASATTTTSSRFAVGALQRPLYLSVAETLRGCFGRCGAWPVEVAGSGVTLLADVNVARLKEIEEEMVRLVALYTNPASDLTAKQNLLQTFFFTTLHPPDIRPFLHLRTTTGSRLARMPPTLNECLVSFTTVHERKNFQPVRKGVKPSTLTVGAKALTKHWHRDVGSGFWGVATGSERAKNETANAVLAKILTDPAWINLHWLPHDITAYEIRNAQGYGARWEVRESGSSFGTASVLPTANPASTAADVLTATTDLVEETEERWTFRGFLEPQMVGGHEKGWVH
;
A
#
# COMPACT_ATOMS: atom_id res chain seq x y z
N MET A 1 -9.15 4.38 72.95
CA MET A 1 -8.51 5.34 72.02
C MET A 1 -7.21 4.67 71.62
N GLU A 2 -7.15 3.89 70.53
CA GLU A 2 -7.26 4.29 69.13
C GLU A 2 -7.95 3.19 68.29
N ASN A 3 -8.67 3.57 67.24
CA ASN A 3 -9.48 2.70 66.38
C ASN A 3 -8.67 2.10 65.22
N TYR A 4 -8.69 0.78 65.05
CA TYR A 4 -8.32 0.11 63.78
C TYR A 4 -9.59 -0.40 63.09
N ARG A 5 -10.11 0.34 62.12
CA ARG A 5 -11.25 -0.05 61.27
C ARG A 5 -10.72 -0.63 59.96
N ARG A 6 -10.88 -1.94 59.74
CA ARG A 6 -10.71 -2.57 58.42
C ARG A 6 -11.87 -2.14 57.52
N GLN A 7 -11.57 -1.48 56.40
CA GLN A 7 -12.52 -1.32 55.30
C GLN A 7 -12.61 -2.64 54.52
N GLN A 8 -13.81 -3.21 54.41
CA GLN A 8 -14.11 -4.27 53.45
C GLN A 8 -14.25 -3.63 52.07
N ILE A 9 -13.35 -3.99 51.15
CA ILE A 9 -13.48 -3.69 49.72
C ILE A 9 -14.42 -4.73 49.12
N SER A 10 -15.56 -4.27 48.62
CA SER A 10 -16.52 -5.08 47.85
C SER A 10 -15.91 -5.47 46.50
N LEU A 11 -15.69 -6.76 46.27
CA LEU A 11 -15.34 -7.31 44.96
C LEU A 11 -16.54 -7.17 43.99
N PRO A 12 -16.33 -6.83 42.71
CA PRO A 12 -17.42 -6.78 41.73
C PRO A 12 -17.98 -8.18 41.46
N ASN A 13 -19.30 -8.25 41.25
CA ASN A 13 -20.07 -9.47 41.03
C ASN A 13 -19.45 -10.36 39.94
N ARG A 14 -19.25 -11.65 40.27
CA ARG A 14 -18.91 -12.69 39.28
C ARG A 14 -20.02 -12.74 38.20
N PRO A 15 -19.69 -12.75 36.90
CA PRO A 15 -20.68 -12.91 35.86
C PRO A 15 -21.41 -14.26 36.02
N SER A 16 -22.72 -14.24 35.75
CA SER A 16 -23.60 -15.39 35.97
C SER A 16 -23.14 -16.61 35.16
N ARG A 17 -23.46 -17.81 35.67
CA ARG A 17 -23.16 -19.09 34.99
C ARG A 17 -23.74 -19.14 33.56
N SER A 18 -24.84 -18.42 33.33
CA SER A 18 -25.47 -18.23 32.02
C SER A 18 -24.56 -17.46 31.04
N PHE A 19 -23.94 -16.35 31.50
CA PHE A 19 -23.02 -15.54 30.68
C PHE A 19 -21.79 -16.34 30.22
N ARG A 20 -21.20 -17.14 31.11
CA ARG A 20 -20.07 -18.02 30.75
C ARG A 20 -20.45 -19.09 29.73
N THR A 21 -21.67 -19.60 29.82
CA THR A 21 -22.17 -20.66 28.93
C THR A 21 -22.52 -20.11 27.55
N ALA A 22 -23.06 -18.88 27.48
CA ALA A 22 -23.35 -18.18 26.23
C ALA A 22 -22.06 -17.76 25.50
N LEU A 23 -21.08 -17.19 26.23
CA LEU A 23 -19.77 -16.85 25.68
C LEU A 23 -19.04 -18.11 25.18
N TRP A 24 -19.06 -19.20 25.94
CA TRP A 24 -18.50 -20.48 25.52
C TRP A 24 -19.22 -21.05 24.29
N ARG A 25 -20.55 -20.92 24.17
CA ARG A 25 -21.30 -21.38 22.99
C ARG A 25 -21.00 -20.54 21.76
N SER A 26 -20.92 -19.22 21.86
CA SER A 26 -20.54 -18.35 20.74
C SER A 26 -19.09 -18.58 20.30
N ILE A 27 -18.17 -18.75 21.26
CA ILE A 27 -16.77 -19.11 20.98
C ILE A 27 -16.69 -20.50 20.34
N VAL A 28 -17.45 -21.49 20.82
CA VAL A 28 -17.48 -22.83 20.22
C VAL A 28 -18.13 -22.84 18.84
N THR A 29 -19.13 -22.00 18.58
CA THR A 29 -19.70 -21.85 17.23
C THR A 29 -18.68 -21.20 16.28
N ALA A 30 -17.94 -20.18 16.74
CA ALA A 30 -16.85 -19.57 15.97
C ALA A 30 -15.68 -20.55 15.73
N ILE A 31 -15.28 -21.32 16.74
CA ILE A 31 -14.21 -22.33 16.64
C ILE A 31 -14.63 -23.51 15.74
N LYS A 32 -15.90 -23.96 15.80
CA LYS A 32 -16.40 -25.04 14.92
C LYS A 32 -16.41 -24.66 13.44
N ILE A 33 -16.42 -23.38 13.10
CA ILE A 33 -16.26 -22.89 11.73
C ILE A 33 -14.78 -22.95 11.29
N VAL A 34 -13.83 -22.91 12.23
CA VAL A 34 -12.38 -22.84 11.97
C VAL A 34 -11.72 -24.24 11.88
N ASP A 35 -12.27 -25.27 12.51
CA ASP A 35 -11.66 -26.62 12.59
C ASP A 35 -11.82 -27.50 11.32
N SER A 36 -12.29 -26.97 10.18
CA SER A 36 -12.30 -27.68 8.90
C SER A 36 -11.14 -27.22 8.00
N PRO A 37 -10.04 -28.00 7.85
CA PRO A 37 -8.79 -27.50 7.26
C PRO A 37 -8.82 -27.29 5.74
N SER A 38 -9.98 -27.45 5.08
CA SER A 38 -10.07 -27.47 3.62
C SER A 38 -11.07 -26.47 3.02
N SER A 39 -11.80 -25.69 3.83
CA SER A 39 -12.82 -24.75 3.32
C SER A 39 -12.78 -23.33 3.91
N ALA A 40 -11.85 -23.06 4.85
CA ALA A 40 -11.85 -21.83 5.66
C ALA A 40 -11.52 -20.53 4.90
N THR A 41 -10.98 -20.61 3.68
CA THR A 41 -10.63 -19.41 2.90
C THR A 41 -11.83 -18.81 2.15
N GLN A 42 -12.87 -19.60 1.86
CA GLN A 42 -13.94 -19.17 0.96
C GLN A 42 -15.11 -18.47 1.68
N ASP A 43 -15.22 -18.58 3.00
CA ASP A 43 -16.36 -18.08 3.80
C ASP A 43 -16.05 -16.86 4.69
N SER A 44 -14.79 -16.38 4.72
CA SER A 44 -14.37 -15.30 5.62
C SER A 44 -14.93 -13.92 5.25
N MET A 45 -15.20 -13.65 3.97
CA MET A 45 -15.72 -12.37 3.51
C MET A 45 -17.18 -12.10 3.94
N HIS A 46 -17.93 -13.13 4.34
CA HIS A 46 -19.32 -13.00 4.78
C HIS A 46 -19.47 -12.78 6.29
N LEU A 47 -18.40 -12.94 7.06
CA LEU A 47 -18.40 -12.67 8.50
C LEU A 47 -18.26 -11.16 8.74
N PHE A 48 -19.12 -10.58 9.58
CA PHE A 48 -19.14 -9.16 9.94
C PHE A 48 -19.42 -8.19 8.77
N PRO A 49 -20.42 -8.44 7.91
CA PRO A 49 -20.64 -7.70 6.66
C PRO A 49 -20.71 -6.18 6.83
N GLU A 50 -21.10 -5.72 8.02
CA GLU A 50 -21.18 -4.30 8.37
C GLU A 50 -19.83 -3.56 8.48
N LEU A 51 -18.69 -4.27 8.53
CA LEU A 51 -17.38 -3.64 8.77
C LEU A 51 -16.97 -2.64 7.69
N ASP A 52 -17.27 -2.89 6.41
CA ASP A 52 -16.88 -1.97 5.33
C ASP A 52 -17.57 -0.61 5.55
N ASP A 53 -18.88 -0.62 5.83
CA ASP A 53 -19.68 0.58 6.08
C ASP A 53 -19.27 1.28 7.38
N LEU A 54 -19.05 0.51 8.46
CA LEU A 54 -18.65 1.07 9.75
C LEU A 54 -17.27 1.70 9.71
N VAL A 55 -16.29 1.07 9.06
CA VAL A 55 -14.94 1.65 8.90
C VAL A 55 -15.03 2.93 8.09
N CYS A 56 -15.80 2.94 7.00
CA CYS A 56 -16.04 4.14 6.19
C CYS A 56 -16.63 5.28 7.05
N ALA A 57 -17.69 5.00 7.82
CA ALA A 57 -18.34 5.97 8.69
C ALA A 57 -17.39 6.53 9.77
N VAL A 58 -16.63 5.66 10.44
CA VAL A 58 -15.66 6.07 11.47
C VAL A 58 -14.60 7.02 10.90
N LEU A 59 -14.07 6.73 9.70
CA LEU A 59 -13.08 7.59 9.04
C LEU A 59 -13.70 8.93 8.61
N GLN A 60 -14.93 8.92 8.07
CA GLN A 60 -15.66 10.12 7.65
C GLN A 60 -16.05 11.03 8.82
N ASP A 61 -16.49 10.45 9.93
CA ASP A 61 -16.85 11.18 11.15
C ASP A 61 -15.61 11.89 11.71
N HIS A 62 -14.46 11.21 11.75
CA HIS A 62 -13.21 11.81 12.20
C HIS A 62 -12.78 12.96 11.29
N LEU A 63 -12.83 12.76 9.97
CA LEU A 63 -12.46 13.80 9.00
C LEU A 63 -13.40 15.01 9.11
N SER A 64 -14.70 14.79 9.32
CA SER A 64 -15.69 15.86 9.47
C SER A 64 -15.57 16.62 10.80
N ALA A 65 -15.16 15.95 11.87
CA ALA A 65 -14.88 16.55 13.17
C ALA A 65 -13.53 17.31 13.20
N SER A 66 -12.66 17.06 12.22
CA SER A 66 -11.36 17.70 12.09
C SER A 66 -11.53 19.13 11.55
N ASN A 67 -11.05 20.14 12.29
CA ASN A 67 -11.14 21.52 11.84
C ASN A 67 -10.10 21.79 10.71
N PRO A 68 -10.50 22.24 9.50
CA PRO A 68 -9.56 22.49 8.40
C PRO A 68 -8.48 23.54 8.73
N ALA A 69 -8.71 24.38 9.73
CA ALA A 69 -7.76 25.40 10.18
C ALA A 69 -6.64 24.84 11.10
N ALA A 70 -6.80 23.64 11.66
CA ALA A 70 -5.82 23.02 12.56
C ALA A 70 -4.77 22.17 11.82
N SER A 71 -5.06 21.75 10.58
CA SER A 71 -4.14 20.99 9.72
C SER A 71 -3.05 21.86 9.06
N ALA A 72 -3.15 23.19 9.16
CA ALA A 72 -2.19 24.14 8.58
C ALA A 72 -1.02 24.51 9.53
N VAL A 73 -0.95 23.94 10.74
CA VAL A 73 0.07 24.32 11.74
C VAL A 73 0.68 23.09 12.41
N ASP A 74 1.52 22.35 11.67
CA ASP A 74 2.73 21.75 12.28
C ASP A 74 3.82 21.52 11.23
N HIS A 75 4.34 22.61 10.67
CA HIS A 75 5.61 22.59 9.93
C HIS A 75 6.81 22.84 10.87
N THR A 76 6.63 22.75 12.19
CA THR A 76 7.63 23.22 13.16
C THR A 76 8.20 22.15 14.09
N ASN A 77 7.72 20.92 14.04
CA ASN A 77 8.40 19.78 14.65
C ASN A 77 8.77 18.76 13.57
N GLY A 78 10.01 18.26 13.58
CA GLY A 78 10.52 17.25 12.65
C GLY A 78 9.88 15.86 12.75
N GLY A 79 8.56 15.79 13.01
CA GLY A 79 7.76 14.58 12.98
C GLY A 79 7.36 14.25 11.55
N HIS A 80 8.05 13.30 10.93
CA HIS A 80 7.84 12.83 9.56
C HIS A 80 6.62 11.91 9.39
N ASP A 81 5.55 12.05 10.20
CA ASP A 81 4.39 11.16 10.24
C ASP A 81 3.11 11.86 9.75
N MET A 82 2.25 11.12 9.04
CA MET A 82 0.99 11.62 8.49
C MET A 82 -0.03 11.82 9.63
N SER A 83 -0.76 12.93 9.64
CA SER A 83 -1.83 13.16 10.62
C SER A 83 -3.04 12.26 10.34
N TRP A 84 -3.84 11.95 11.37
CA TRP A 84 -5.07 11.17 11.19
C TRP A 84 -6.03 11.76 10.15
N PRO A 85 -6.29 13.08 10.09
CA PRO A 85 -7.15 13.66 9.05
C PRO A 85 -6.61 13.41 7.63
N ALA A 86 -5.32 13.62 7.39
CA ALA A 86 -4.70 13.38 6.08
C ALA A 86 -4.74 11.89 5.70
N LEU A 87 -4.55 11.00 6.68
CA LEU A 87 -4.63 9.56 6.47
C LEU A 87 -6.05 9.11 6.15
N CYS A 88 -7.06 9.63 6.87
CA CYS A 88 -8.48 9.37 6.57
C CYS A 88 -8.84 9.81 5.16
N GLU A 89 -8.41 11.02 4.75
CA GLU A 89 -8.63 11.54 3.39
C GLU A 89 -8.06 10.57 2.33
N GLU A 90 -6.80 10.16 2.49
CA GLU A 90 -6.18 9.23 1.54
C GLU A 90 -6.78 7.81 1.57
N LEU A 91 -7.24 7.32 2.72
CA LEU A 91 -7.92 6.02 2.82
C LEU A 91 -9.29 6.03 2.13
N LEU A 92 -10.03 7.14 2.25
CA LEU A 92 -11.39 7.33 1.70
C LEU A 92 -11.40 7.71 0.22
N LYS A 93 -10.31 8.27 -0.29
CA LYS A 93 -10.20 8.78 -1.66
C LYS A 93 -10.56 7.69 -2.69
N PRO A 94 -11.54 7.95 -3.58
CA PRO A 94 -11.96 6.99 -4.60
C PRO A 94 -10.91 6.84 -5.69
N GLU A 95 -11.02 5.78 -6.50
CA GLU A 95 -10.17 5.62 -7.68
C GLU A 95 -10.52 6.70 -8.72
N SER A 96 -9.50 7.29 -9.36
CA SER A 96 -9.71 8.24 -10.43
C SER A 96 -10.25 7.53 -11.67
N THR A 97 -11.52 7.77 -12.01
CA THR A 97 -12.17 7.22 -13.20
C THR A 97 -11.75 7.99 -14.45
N ALA A 98 -10.50 7.84 -14.88
CA ALA A 98 -10.12 8.27 -16.22
C ALA A 98 -10.57 7.20 -17.23
N PRO A 99 -11.44 7.54 -18.22
CA PRO A 99 -11.85 6.58 -19.24
C PRO A 99 -10.65 6.14 -20.09
N PRO A 100 -10.56 4.87 -20.49
CA PRO A 100 -9.53 4.42 -21.42
C PRO A 100 -9.71 5.16 -22.76
N THR A 101 -8.67 5.85 -23.20
CA THR A 101 -8.65 6.62 -24.45
C THR A 101 -8.26 5.77 -25.67
N SER A 102 -8.71 4.51 -25.74
CA SER A 102 -8.35 3.61 -26.85
C SER A 102 -9.46 3.48 -27.88
N THR A 103 -9.12 3.69 -29.15
CA THR A 103 -9.93 3.31 -30.31
C THR A 103 -9.92 1.79 -30.53
N PRO A 104 -10.98 1.16 -31.08
CA PRO A 104 -11.23 -0.28 -30.95
C PRO A 104 -10.32 -1.27 -31.72
N ASP A 105 -9.29 -0.84 -32.44
CA ASP A 105 -8.61 -1.72 -33.43
C ASP A 105 -7.11 -1.98 -33.20
N ASP A 106 -6.49 -1.46 -32.12
CA ASP A 106 -5.07 -1.68 -31.83
C ASP A 106 -4.84 -2.33 -30.46
N PHE A 107 -3.77 -3.14 -30.35
CA PHE A 107 -3.34 -3.74 -29.07
C PHE A 107 -3.06 -2.64 -28.04
N ASP A 108 -3.90 -2.58 -27.00
CA ASP A 108 -3.69 -1.72 -25.83
C ASP A 108 -2.99 -2.49 -24.70
N PRO A 109 -1.72 -2.16 -24.35
CA PRO A 109 -0.97 -2.86 -23.32
C PRO A 109 -1.65 -2.82 -21.94
N LEU A 110 -2.38 -1.75 -21.60
CA LEU A 110 -3.05 -1.60 -20.30
C LEU A 110 -4.24 -2.55 -20.18
N SER A 111 -5.11 -2.57 -21.18
CA SER A 111 -6.25 -3.50 -21.24
C SER A 111 -5.78 -4.94 -21.26
N HIS A 112 -4.72 -5.25 -22.02
CA HIS A 112 -4.11 -6.57 -22.03
C HIS A 112 -3.58 -6.99 -20.64
N LEU A 113 -2.88 -6.10 -19.93
CA LEU A 113 -2.38 -6.37 -18.58
C LEU A 113 -3.53 -6.63 -17.59
N ARG A 114 -4.60 -5.83 -17.65
CA ARG A 114 -5.79 -6.02 -16.80
C ARG A 114 -6.45 -7.38 -17.03
N LEU A 115 -6.54 -7.84 -18.28
CA LEU A 115 -7.03 -9.18 -18.61
C LEU A 115 -6.14 -10.28 -18.03
N TYR A 116 -4.82 -10.12 -18.09
CA TYR A 116 -3.89 -11.07 -17.45
C TYR A 116 -4.08 -11.14 -15.94
N LEU A 117 -4.21 -9.99 -15.27
CA LEU A 117 -4.50 -9.97 -13.83
C LEU A 117 -5.84 -10.63 -13.50
N ALA A 118 -6.90 -10.34 -14.26
CA ALA A 118 -8.23 -10.93 -14.06
C ALA A 118 -8.24 -12.46 -14.28
N SER A 119 -7.45 -12.96 -15.23
CA SER A 119 -7.34 -14.41 -15.49
C SER A 119 -6.42 -15.14 -14.51
N ALA A 120 -5.38 -14.47 -13.99
CA ALA A 120 -4.46 -15.03 -13.01
C ALA A 120 -5.03 -15.03 -11.59
N THR A 121 -5.96 -14.11 -11.28
CA THR A 121 -6.69 -14.08 -10.00
C THR A 121 -7.83 -15.09 -10.01
N THR A 122 -7.51 -16.38 -9.95
CA THR A 122 -8.54 -17.41 -9.91
C THR A 122 -9.18 -17.49 -8.52
N THR A 123 -10.51 -17.33 -8.45
CA THR A 123 -11.40 -17.70 -7.34
C THR A 123 -11.34 -16.92 -6.03
N THR A 124 -10.36 -16.01 -5.86
CA THR A 124 -10.27 -15.21 -4.63
C THR A 124 -10.98 -13.87 -4.80
N SER A 125 -11.92 -13.57 -3.92
CA SER A 125 -12.59 -12.26 -3.81
C SER A 125 -11.81 -11.27 -2.95
N SER A 126 -10.61 -11.64 -2.51
CA SER A 126 -9.75 -10.80 -1.67
C SER A 126 -9.27 -9.55 -2.41
N ARG A 127 -9.25 -8.41 -1.70
CA ARG A 127 -8.68 -7.14 -2.19
C ARG A 127 -7.16 -7.19 -2.28
N PHE A 128 -6.53 -8.20 -1.68
CA PHE A 128 -5.09 -8.47 -1.75
C PHE A 128 -4.74 -9.56 -2.78
N ALA A 129 -5.72 -10.03 -3.57
CA ALA A 129 -5.49 -10.98 -4.66
C ALA A 129 -4.43 -10.48 -5.67
N VAL A 130 -4.31 -9.15 -5.77
CA VAL A 130 -3.23 -8.46 -6.45
C VAL A 130 -2.49 -7.64 -5.39
N GLY A 131 -1.16 -7.78 -5.29
CA GLY A 131 -0.37 -7.16 -4.22
C GLY A 131 -0.39 -5.64 -4.21
N ALA A 132 -0.71 -4.98 -5.33
CA ALA A 132 -0.97 -3.56 -5.36
C ALA A 132 -2.45 -3.27 -5.10
N LEU A 133 -2.71 -2.25 -4.27
CA LEU A 133 -4.04 -2.02 -3.69
C LEU A 133 -4.93 -1.15 -4.59
N GLN A 134 -6.22 -1.45 -4.63
CA GLN A 134 -7.21 -0.63 -5.33
C GLN A 134 -7.83 0.40 -4.39
N ARG A 135 -8.16 1.58 -4.91
CA ARG A 135 -8.93 2.57 -4.13
C ARG A 135 -10.43 2.22 -4.11
N PRO A 136 -11.15 2.61 -3.03
CA PRO A 136 -10.64 3.30 -1.85
C PRO A 136 -9.92 2.34 -0.89
N LEU A 137 -8.81 2.79 -0.30
CA LEU A 137 -7.89 1.92 0.46
C LEU A 137 -8.47 1.45 1.81
N TYR A 138 -9.44 2.17 2.39
CA TYR A 138 -10.10 1.74 3.63
C TYR A 138 -10.75 0.36 3.51
N LEU A 139 -11.15 -0.05 2.30
CA LEU A 139 -11.74 -1.36 2.07
C LEU A 139 -10.72 -2.49 2.29
N SER A 140 -9.44 -2.25 1.99
CA SER A 140 -8.37 -3.19 2.32
C SER A 140 -8.16 -3.27 3.84
N VAL A 141 -8.23 -2.13 4.53
CA VAL A 141 -8.18 -2.07 6.00
C VAL A 141 -9.33 -2.86 6.62
N ALA A 142 -10.55 -2.70 6.10
CA ALA A 142 -11.74 -3.43 6.56
C ALA A 142 -11.60 -4.94 6.33
N GLU A 143 -11.04 -5.37 5.19
CA GLU A 143 -10.76 -6.79 4.93
C GLU A 143 -9.74 -7.37 5.91
N THR A 144 -8.64 -6.67 6.19
CA THR A 144 -7.67 -7.15 7.20
C THR A 144 -8.29 -7.20 8.59
N LEU A 145 -9.07 -6.18 9.00
CA LEU A 145 -9.82 -6.20 10.27
C LEU A 145 -10.77 -7.39 10.37
N ARG A 146 -11.51 -7.69 9.31
CA ARG A 146 -12.38 -8.85 9.21
C ARG A 146 -11.60 -10.16 9.38
N GLY A 147 -10.43 -10.24 8.77
CA GLY A 147 -9.48 -11.34 8.96
C GLY A 147 -9.05 -11.50 10.43
N CYS A 148 -8.72 -10.40 11.11
CA CYS A 148 -8.42 -10.42 12.54
C CYS A 148 -9.62 -10.88 13.37
N PHE A 149 -10.82 -10.39 13.07
CA PHE A 149 -12.05 -10.73 13.80
C PHE A 149 -12.38 -12.23 13.67
N GLY A 150 -12.25 -12.79 12.46
CA GLY A 150 -12.39 -14.23 12.21
C GLY A 150 -11.35 -15.08 12.96
N ARG A 151 -10.21 -14.48 13.35
CA ARG A 151 -9.11 -15.11 14.10
C ARG A 151 -9.07 -14.68 15.58
N CYS A 152 -10.20 -14.25 16.14
CA CYS A 152 -10.32 -13.83 17.54
C CYS A 152 -9.33 -12.72 17.95
N GLY A 153 -8.95 -11.86 17.01
CA GLY A 153 -8.05 -10.73 17.20
C GLY A 153 -6.62 -10.95 16.72
N ALA A 154 -6.23 -12.19 16.40
CA ALA A 154 -4.89 -12.48 15.88
C ALA A 154 -4.70 -11.96 14.44
N TRP A 155 -3.49 -11.51 14.10
CA TRP A 155 -3.16 -11.08 12.74
C TRP A 155 -3.34 -12.20 11.70
N PRO A 156 -3.73 -11.87 10.45
CA PRO A 156 -3.61 -12.80 9.34
C PRO A 156 -2.16 -13.26 9.15
N VAL A 157 -1.98 -14.49 8.65
CA VAL A 157 -0.65 -15.12 8.52
C VAL A 157 0.26 -14.31 7.60
N GLU A 158 -0.33 -13.68 6.59
CA GLU A 158 0.30 -12.84 5.59
C GLU A 158 0.86 -11.53 6.19
N VAL A 159 0.26 -11.05 7.27
CA VAL A 159 0.73 -9.88 8.02
C VAL A 159 1.79 -10.31 9.05
N ALA A 160 1.57 -11.44 9.71
CA ALA A 160 2.42 -11.94 10.80
C ALA A 160 3.82 -12.39 10.34
N GLY A 161 4.02 -12.73 9.05
CA GLY A 161 5.32 -13.18 8.54
C GLY A 161 5.49 -12.90 7.05
N SER A 162 6.75 -12.79 6.61
CA SER A 162 7.07 -12.72 5.18
C SER A 162 7.42 -14.12 4.64
N GLY A 163 6.82 -14.50 3.51
CA GLY A 163 7.19 -15.72 2.78
C GLY A 163 8.57 -15.64 2.11
N VAL A 164 9.26 -14.50 2.24
CA VAL A 164 10.58 -14.20 1.67
C VAL A 164 11.53 -13.79 2.78
N THR A 165 12.79 -14.24 2.68
CA THR A 165 13.86 -13.77 3.57
C THR A 165 14.37 -12.41 3.09
N LEU A 166 13.88 -11.33 3.71
CA LEU A 166 14.25 -9.93 3.44
C LEU A 166 14.49 -9.19 4.77
N LEU A 167 14.58 -7.85 4.73
CA LEU A 167 14.66 -7.03 5.93
C LEU A 167 13.51 -7.36 6.88
N ALA A 168 13.85 -7.58 8.14
CA ALA A 168 12.90 -7.87 9.20
C ALA A 168 12.07 -6.63 9.55
N ASP A 169 10.87 -6.88 10.08
CA ASP A 169 10.04 -5.80 10.62
C ASP A 169 10.67 -5.25 11.90
N VAL A 170 10.62 -3.92 12.04
CA VAL A 170 11.12 -3.21 13.23
C VAL A 170 10.01 -2.90 14.24
N ASN A 171 8.74 -3.09 13.86
CA ASN A 171 7.56 -2.78 14.68
C ASN A 171 6.94 -4.03 15.36
N VAL A 172 7.65 -5.16 15.45
CA VAL A 172 7.12 -6.44 15.96
C VAL A 172 6.51 -6.30 17.38
N ALA A 173 7.15 -5.55 18.27
CA ALA A 173 6.62 -5.31 19.62
C ALA A 173 5.27 -4.55 19.57
N ARG A 174 5.19 -3.51 18.72
CA ARG A 174 3.97 -2.73 18.52
C ARG A 174 2.84 -3.55 17.91
N LEU A 175 3.15 -4.44 16.95
CA LEU A 175 2.15 -5.36 16.38
C LEU A 175 1.52 -6.28 17.43
N LYS A 176 2.31 -6.73 18.40
CA LYS A 176 1.82 -7.55 19.51
C LYS A 176 0.89 -6.76 20.44
N GLU A 177 1.23 -5.51 20.77
CA GLU A 177 0.34 -4.63 21.54
C GLU A 177 -1.00 -4.41 20.83
N ILE A 178 -0.96 -4.15 19.51
CA ILE A 178 -2.17 -3.97 18.70
C ILE A 178 -3.00 -5.26 18.69
N GLU A 179 -2.37 -6.42 18.59
CA GLU A 179 -3.06 -7.72 18.65
C GLU A 179 -3.79 -7.90 19.99
N GLU A 180 -3.15 -7.56 21.12
CA GLU A 180 -3.77 -7.64 22.45
C GLU A 180 -4.99 -6.71 22.58
N GLU A 181 -4.94 -5.52 21.99
CA GLU A 181 -6.09 -4.60 21.93
C GLU A 181 -7.17 -5.08 20.96
N MET A 182 -6.77 -5.71 19.83
CA MET A 182 -7.68 -6.31 18.87
C MET A 182 -8.49 -7.46 19.50
N VAL A 183 -7.85 -8.29 20.33
CA VAL A 183 -8.54 -9.36 21.09
C VAL A 183 -9.64 -8.76 21.98
N ARG A 184 -9.37 -7.63 22.66
CA ARG A 184 -10.37 -6.93 23.50
C ARG A 184 -11.48 -6.33 22.64
N LEU A 185 -11.13 -5.69 21.53
CA LEU A 185 -12.09 -5.14 20.57
C LEU A 185 -13.05 -6.23 20.08
N VAL A 186 -12.54 -7.37 19.62
CA VAL A 186 -13.36 -8.48 19.11
C VAL A 186 -14.30 -9.01 20.20
N ALA A 187 -13.84 -9.15 21.43
CA ALA A 187 -14.68 -9.62 22.55
C ALA A 187 -15.85 -8.67 22.84
N LEU A 188 -15.63 -7.35 22.76
CA LEU A 188 -16.68 -6.34 22.96
C LEU A 188 -17.59 -6.21 21.74
N TYR A 189 -17.02 -6.26 20.54
CA TYR A 189 -17.74 -6.13 19.27
C TYR A 189 -18.71 -7.27 19.03
N THR A 190 -18.30 -8.50 19.37
CA THR A 190 -19.12 -9.73 19.18
C THR A 190 -20.12 -9.96 20.31
N ASN A 191 -20.13 -9.11 21.34
CA ASN A 191 -21.11 -9.20 22.40
C ASN A 191 -22.52 -8.97 21.83
N PRO A 192 -23.49 -9.88 22.06
CA PRO A 192 -24.87 -9.71 21.56
C PRO A 192 -25.59 -8.45 22.04
N ALA A 193 -25.12 -7.82 23.13
CA ALA A 193 -25.66 -6.55 23.62
C ALA A 193 -25.12 -5.32 22.85
N SER A 194 -24.07 -5.49 22.03
CA SER A 194 -23.47 -4.41 21.26
C SER A 194 -24.28 -4.17 19.98
N ASP A 195 -25.03 -3.07 19.98
CA ASP A 195 -25.70 -2.56 18.78
C ASP A 195 -24.70 -1.90 17.80
N LEU A 196 -25.21 -1.42 16.67
CA LEU A 196 -24.38 -0.85 15.61
C LEU A 196 -23.65 0.42 16.07
N THR A 197 -24.30 1.25 16.88
CA THR A 197 -23.69 2.46 17.46
C THR A 197 -22.56 2.12 18.43
N ALA A 198 -22.76 1.12 19.30
CA ALA A 198 -21.72 0.64 20.18
C ALA A 198 -20.52 0.09 19.39
N LYS A 199 -20.76 -0.67 18.33
CA LYS A 199 -19.71 -1.17 17.42
C LYS A 199 -18.94 -0.04 16.74
N GLN A 200 -19.63 0.98 16.24
CA GLN A 200 -18.99 2.17 15.66
C GLN A 200 -18.10 2.89 16.68
N ASN A 201 -18.59 3.09 17.91
CA ASN A 201 -17.82 3.72 19.00
C ASN A 201 -16.57 2.90 19.39
N LEU A 202 -16.69 1.56 19.40
CA LEU A 202 -15.55 0.66 19.65
C LEU A 202 -14.49 0.81 18.56
N LEU A 203 -14.90 0.83 17.28
CA LEU A 203 -13.99 1.05 16.16
C LEU A 203 -13.37 2.44 16.20
N GLN A 204 -14.15 3.49 16.48
CA GLN A 204 -13.63 4.86 16.64
C GLN A 204 -12.57 4.94 17.73
N THR A 205 -12.80 4.29 18.87
CA THR A 205 -11.82 4.22 19.97
C THR A 205 -10.57 3.46 19.51
N PHE A 206 -10.74 2.33 18.83
CA PHE A 206 -9.62 1.55 18.34
C PHE A 206 -8.76 2.34 17.34
N PHE A 207 -9.36 2.95 16.31
CA PHE A 207 -8.63 3.73 15.31
C PHE A 207 -7.95 4.96 15.90
N PHE A 208 -8.66 5.78 16.67
CA PHE A 208 -8.16 7.13 16.99
C PHE A 208 -7.60 7.30 18.40
N THR A 209 -7.79 6.32 19.27
CA THR A 209 -7.23 6.33 20.63
C THR A 209 -6.16 5.25 20.80
N THR A 210 -6.36 4.07 20.20
CA THR A 210 -5.42 2.95 20.36
C THR A 210 -4.30 2.95 19.32
N LEU A 211 -4.64 3.19 18.05
CA LEU A 211 -3.65 3.21 16.96
C LEU A 211 -2.98 4.59 16.80
N HIS A 212 -1.76 4.57 16.30
CA HIS A 212 -1.09 5.73 15.70
C HIS A 212 -1.20 5.66 14.17
N PRO A 213 -1.08 6.78 13.43
CA PRO A 213 -1.22 6.77 11.98
C PRO A 213 -0.34 5.73 11.25
N PRO A 214 0.94 5.51 11.61
CA PRO A 214 1.77 4.47 11.00
C PRO A 214 1.26 3.03 11.23
N ASP A 215 0.44 2.79 12.24
CA ASP A 215 -0.13 1.48 12.57
C ASP A 215 -1.17 1.03 11.54
N ILE A 216 -1.57 1.87 10.57
CA ILE A 216 -2.43 1.47 9.44
C ILE A 216 -1.68 0.60 8.42
N ARG A 217 -0.36 0.71 8.32
CA ARG A 217 0.45 -0.01 7.30
C ARG A 217 0.25 -1.53 7.28
N PRO A 218 0.23 -2.26 8.41
CA PRO A 218 0.00 -3.70 8.41
C PRO A 218 -1.40 -4.07 7.90
N PHE A 219 -2.41 -3.21 8.10
CA PHE A 219 -3.76 -3.38 7.53
C PHE A 219 -3.81 -3.18 6.01
N LEU A 220 -2.73 -2.69 5.41
CA LEU A 220 -2.52 -2.58 3.96
C LEU A 220 -1.50 -3.61 3.47
N HIS A 221 -1.13 -4.59 4.31
CA HIS A 221 -0.08 -5.59 4.07
C HIS A 221 1.30 -4.99 3.75
N LEU A 222 1.54 -3.74 4.17
CA LEU A 222 2.83 -3.08 4.07
C LEU A 222 3.72 -3.47 5.24
N ARG A 223 4.95 -3.86 4.93
CA ARG A 223 6.00 -4.10 5.92
C ARG A 223 6.50 -2.79 6.53
N THR A 224 7.04 -2.89 7.73
CA THR A 224 7.69 -1.76 8.42
C THR A 224 9.09 -2.18 8.79
N THR A 225 10.03 -1.89 7.90
CA THR A 225 11.44 -2.25 8.02
C THR A 225 12.30 -1.01 8.28
N THR A 226 13.59 -1.19 8.53
CA THR A 226 14.55 -0.08 8.51
C THR A 226 14.46 0.68 7.18
N GLY A 227 14.27 2.00 7.24
CA GLY A 227 14.14 2.86 6.06
C GLY A 227 12.72 2.97 5.47
N SER A 228 11.70 2.34 6.07
CA SER A 228 10.32 2.51 5.62
C SER A 228 9.85 3.96 5.69
N ARG A 229 9.11 4.42 4.67
CA ARG A 229 8.47 5.74 4.61
C ARG A 229 7.09 5.65 5.23
N LEU A 230 6.91 6.22 6.43
CA LEU A 230 5.66 6.09 7.20
C LEU A 230 4.58 7.12 6.82
N ALA A 231 4.96 8.37 6.51
CA ALA A 231 4.02 9.43 6.11
C ALA A 231 3.60 9.44 4.63
N ARG A 232 3.53 8.28 3.98
CA ARG A 232 3.05 8.22 2.59
C ARG A 232 2.24 6.96 2.36
N MET A 233 1.19 7.10 1.57
CA MET A 233 0.36 5.99 1.14
C MET A 233 0.97 5.31 -0.10
N PRO A 234 0.77 3.99 -0.26
CA PRO A 234 1.26 3.28 -1.45
C PRO A 234 0.54 3.78 -2.71
N PRO A 235 1.14 3.61 -3.91
CA PRO A 235 0.42 3.83 -5.15
C PRO A 235 -0.78 2.88 -5.27
N THR A 236 -1.78 3.28 -6.04
CA THR A 236 -2.86 2.38 -6.41
C THR A 236 -2.40 1.36 -7.44
N LEU A 237 -3.11 0.24 -7.53
CA LEU A 237 -2.95 -0.73 -8.61
C LEU A 237 -3.01 0.00 -9.95
N ASN A 238 -3.98 0.89 -10.15
CA ASN A 238 -4.13 1.61 -11.41
C ASN A 238 -2.92 2.49 -11.73
N GLU A 239 -2.37 3.23 -10.76
CA GLU A 239 -1.14 4.01 -10.92
C GLU A 239 0.05 3.10 -11.28
N CYS A 240 0.15 1.93 -10.65
CA CYS A 240 1.16 0.93 -10.95
C CYS A 240 1.05 0.41 -12.39
N LEU A 241 -0.16 0.05 -12.84
CA LEU A 241 -0.40 -0.47 -14.18
C LEU A 241 -0.17 0.60 -15.26
N VAL A 242 -0.72 1.80 -15.08
CA VAL A 242 -0.59 2.91 -16.04
C VAL A 242 0.87 3.30 -16.24
N SER A 243 1.62 3.48 -15.15
CA SER A 243 3.04 3.84 -15.24
C SER A 243 3.89 2.73 -15.89
N PHE A 244 3.54 1.46 -15.67
CA PHE A 244 4.19 0.31 -16.30
C PHE A 244 3.92 0.24 -17.82
N THR A 245 2.68 0.51 -18.24
CA THR A 245 2.25 0.43 -19.64
C THR A 245 2.42 1.71 -20.44
N THR A 246 2.93 2.78 -19.82
CA THR A 246 3.25 4.02 -20.54
C THR A 246 4.28 3.74 -21.64
N VAL A 247 4.13 4.39 -22.80
CA VAL A 247 5.06 4.23 -23.93
C VAL A 247 6.45 4.73 -23.50
N HIS A 248 7.47 3.93 -23.80
CA HIS A 248 8.85 4.29 -23.50
C HIS A 248 9.36 5.34 -24.48
N GLU A 249 9.59 6.55 -23.98
CA GLU A 249 10.21 7.61 -24.75
C GLU A 249 11.74 7.50 -24.70
N ARG A 250 12.38 7.50 -25.88
CA ARG A 250 13.83 7.55 -25.99
C ARG A 250 14.29 8.99 -25.85
N LYS A 251 15.12 9.27 -24.85
CA LYS A 251 15.78 10.58 -24.71
C LYS A 251 16.58 10.89 -26.00
N ASN A 252 16.43 12.11 -26.52
CA ASN A 252 17.13 12.65 -27.70
C ASN A 252 16.74 12.04 -29.06
N PHE A 253 15.53 11.49 -29.22
CA PHE A 253 15.10 11.01 -30.53
C PHE A 253 14.73 12.17 -31.46
N GLN A 254 15.25 12.17 -32.69
CA GLN A 254 14.79 13.08 -33.74
C GLN A 254 13.31 12.80 -34.06
N PRO A 255 12.51 13.81 -34.45
CA PRO A 255 11.11 13.61 -34.80
C PRO A 255 10.95 12.47 -35.81
N VAL A 256 9.95 11.61 -35.56
CA VAL A 256 9.67 10.43 -36.37
C VAL A 256 9.56 10.84 -37.84
N ARG A 257 10.40 10.24 -38.71
CA ARG A 257 10.36 10.52 -40.16
C ARG A 257 8.95 10.25 -40.68
N LYS A 258 8.44 11.12 -41.55
CA LYS A 258 7.10 11.02 -42.15
C LYS A 258 6.91 9.62 -42.77
N GLY A 259 5.94 8.85 -42.26
CA GLY A 259 5.64 7.48 -42.72
C GLY A 259 6.17 6.34 -41.83
N VAL A 260 6.93 6.62 -40.77
CA VAL A 260 7.33 5.60 -39.78
C VAL A 260 6.28 5.53 -38.66
N LYS A 261 5.85 4.32 -38.31
CA LYS A 261 4.94 4.12 -37.17
C LYS A 261 5.64 4.49 -35.85
N PRO A 262 4.97 5.19 -34.91
CA PRO A 262 5.55 5.47 -33.60
C PRO A 262 5.82 4.15 -32.85
N SER A 263 6.83 4.16 -31.97
CA SER A 263 7.11 3.03 -31.09
C SER A 263 5.94 2.83 -30.13
N THR A 264 5.56 1.58 -29.90
CA THR A 264 4.54 1.17 -28.93
C THR A 264 5.16 0.38 -27.77
N LEU A 265 6.50 0.30 -27.71
CA LEU A 265 7.21 -0.38 -26.63
C LEU A 265 6.95 0.34 -25.29
N THR A 266 6.48 -0.39 -24.28
CA THR A 266 6.20 0.19 -22.97
C THR A 266 7.46 0.31 -22.10
N VAL A 267 7.40 1.15 -21.05
CA VAL A 267 8.45 1.23 -20.02
C VAL A 267 8.70 -0.14 -19.38
N GLY A 268 7.62 -0.87 -19.06
CA GLY A 268 7.69 -2.24 -18.54
C GLY A 268 8.43 -3.21 -19.47
N ALA A 269 8.08 -3.21 -20.75
CA ALA A 269 8.75 -4.05 -21.75
C ALA A 269 10.22 -3.66 -21.93
N LYS A 270 10.53 -2.36 -21.93
CA LYS A 270 11.91 -1.88 -21.98
C LYS A 270 12.70 -2.33 -20.76
N ALA A 271 12.12 -2.28 -19.57
CA ALA A 271 12.77 -2.79 -18.35
C ALA A 271 13.04 -4.30 -18.46
N LEU A 272 12.06 -5.10 -18.90
CA LEU A 272 12.21 -6.56 -19.04
C LEU A 272 13.41 -6.94 -19.92
N THR A 273 13.64 -6.22 -21.03
CA THR A 273 14.77 -6.51 -21.94
C THR A 273 16.14 -6.46 -21.25
N LYS A 274 16.27 -5.76 -20.12
CA LYS A 274 17.51 -5.70 -19.33
C LYS A 274 17.72 -6.92 -18.43
N HIS A 275 16.63 -7.55 -17.98
CA HIS A 275 16.65 -8.69 -17.05
C HIS A 275 16.67 -10.04 -17.76
N TRP A 276 16.00 -10.14 -18.91
CA TRP A 276 15.93 -11.39 -19.67
C TRP A 276 17.31 -12.02 -19.95
N HIS A 277 18.31 -11.21 -20.34
CA HIS A 277 19.67 -11.70 -20.60
C HIS A 277 20.42 -12.20 -19.35
N ARG A 278 19.95 -11.86 -18.16
CA ARG A 278 20.54 -12.25 -16.88
C ARG A 278 19.95 -13.57 -16.36
N ASP A 279 18.88 -14.04 -17.00
CA ASP A 279 18.20 -15.30 -16.67
C ASP A 279 18.86 -16.50 -17.34
N VAL A 280 19.98 -16.95 -16.78
CA VAL A 280 20.74 -18.06 -17.38
C VAL A 280 20.11 -19.43 -17.07
N GLY A 281 19.08 -19.52 -16.22
CA GLY A 281 18.54 -20.83 -15.83
C GLY A 281 17.15 -20.94 -15.21
N SER A 282 16.49 -19.89 -14.72
CA SER A 282 15.15 -20.04 -14.14
C SER A 282 14.03 -19.81 -15.15
N GLY A 283 14.30 -19.02 -16.20
CA GLY A 283 13.33 -18.67 -17.23
C GLY A 283 12.15 -17.83 -16.72
N PHE A 284 12.26 -17.29 -15.51
CA PHE A 284 11.21 -16.51 -14.85
C PHE A 284 10.81 -15.29 -15.70
N TRP A 285 11.80 -14.60 -16.27
CA TRP A 285 11.60 -13.38 -17.05
C TRP A 285 10.99 -13.63 -18.45
N GLY A 286 10.82 -14.89 -18.86
CA GLY A 286 10.31 -15.25 -20.18
C GLY A 286 11.26 -14.87 -21.31
N VAL A 287 10.74 -14.63 -22.52
CA VAL A 287 11.55 -14.28 -23.71
C VAL A 287 11.24 -12.85 -24.15
N ALA A 288 12.21 -11.95 -24.02
CA ALA A 288 12.03 -10.52 -24.35
C ALA A 288 12.55 -10.14 -25.76
N THR A 289 12.34 -11.00 -26.76
CA THR A 289 12.75 -10.78 -28.17
C THR A 289 11.57 -10.60 -29.12
N GLY A 290 11.84 -10.21 -30.37
CA GLY A 290 10.81 -10.06 -31.40
C GLY A 290 10.18 -8.67 -31.43
N SER A 291 8.91 -8.61 -31.83
CA SER A 291 8.14 -7.37 -32.01
C SER A 291 7.91 -6.63 -30.70
N GLU A 292 7.61 -5.32 -30.77
CA GLU A 292 7.26 -4.52 -29.58
C GLU A 292 6.02 -5.09 -28.88
N ARG A 293 5.03 -5.56 -29.66
CA ARG A 293 3.87 -6.28 -29.14
C ARG A 293 4.28 -7.51 -28.32
N ALA A 294 5.12 -8.40 -28.87
CA ALA A 294 5.54 -9.62 -28.16
C ALA A 294 6.29 -9.31 -26.85
N LYS A 295 7.10 -8.25 -26.84
CA LYS A 295 7.80 -7.78 -25.64
C LYS A 295 6.82 -7.21 -24.60
N ASN A 296 5.83 -6.43 -25.04
CA ASN A 296 4.79 -5.89 -24.16
C ASN A 296 3.93 -7.01 -23.55
N GLU A 297 3.51 -7.98 -24.36
CA GLU A 297 2.75 -9.16 -23.87
C GLU A 297 3.54 -9.96 -22.84
N THR A 298 4.83 -10.21 -23.10
CA THR A 298 5.71 -10.93 -22.16
C THR A 298 5.91 -10.13 -20.87
N ALA A 299 6.13 -8.82 -20.95
CA ALA A 299 6.28 -7.97 -19.78
C ALA A 299 5.01 -7.91 -18.93
N ASN A 300 3.83 -7.83 -19.56
CA ASN A 300 2.55 -7.90 -18.85
C ASN A 300 2.39 -9.23 -18.12
N ALA A 301 2.73 -10.35 -18.77
CA ALA A 301 2.65 -11.66 -18.16
C ALA A 301 3.60 -11.79 -16.95
N VAL A 302 4.83 -11.26 -17.05
CA VAL A 302 5.79 -11.23 -15.94
C VAL A 302 5.27 -10.38 -14.77
N LEU A 303 4.79 -9.17 -15.05
CA LEU A 303 4.27 -8.31 -13.99
C LEU A 303 3.04 -8.95 -13.31
N ALA A 304 2.13 -9.53 -14.09
CA ALA A 304 0.97 -10.23 -13.53
C ALA A 304 1.41 -11.35 -12.58
N LYS A 305 2.38 -12.18 -12.97
CA LYS A 305 2.93 -13.24 -12.09
C LYS A 305 3.47 -12.71 -10.77
N ILE A 306 4.14 -11.56 -10.77
CA ILE A 306 4.67 -10.93 -9.54
C ILE A 306 3.52 -10.40 -8.68
N LEU A 307 2.56 -9.71 -9.30
CA LEU A 307 1.48 -9.06 -8.58
C LEU A 307 0.44 -10.03 -8.01
N THR A 308 0.23 -11.20 -8.62
CA THR A 308 -0.76 -12.19 -8.14
C THR A 308 -0.19 -13.24 -7.18
N ASP A 309 1.10 -13.15 -6.84
CA ASP A 309 1.75 -13.97 -5.81
C ASP A 309 2.57 -13.07 -4.87
N PRO A 310 1.98 -12.01 -4.26
CA PRO A 310 2.74 -11.10 -3.41
C PRO A 310 3.08 -11.77 -2.08
N ALA A 311 4.36 -11.78 -1.72
CA ALA A 311 4.86 -12.32 -0.45
C ALA A 311 5.55 -11.27 0.42
N TRP A 312 5.89 -10.12 -0.16
CA TRP A 312 6.47 -8.99 0.56
C TRP A 312 6.17 -7.68 -0.17
N ILE A 313 5.64 -6.69 0.55
CA ILE A 313 5.33 -5.37 0.01
C ILE A 313 5.88 -4.31 0.97
N ASN A 314 6.57 -3.31 0.46
CA ASN A 314 7.06 -2.22 1.30
C ASN A 314 7.13 -0.90 0.55
N LEU A 315 7.10 0.17 1.36
CA LEU A 315 7.28 1.56 0.96
C LEU A 315 8.45 2.11 1.76
N HIS A 316 9.55 2.45 1.10
CA HIS A 316 10.82 2.78 1.75
C HIS A 316 11.63 3.84 0.99
N TRP A 317 12.58 4.46 1.67
CA TRP A 317 13.47 5.44 1.09
C TRP A 317 14.60 4.80 0.28
N LEU A 318 14.92 5.44 -0.84
CA LEU A 318 16.17 5.32 -1.55
C LEU A 318 16.93 6.65 -1.44
N PRO A 319 18.25 6.68 -1.73
CA PRO A 319 19.01 7.93 -1.80
C PRO A 319 18.37 8.94 -2.77
N HIS A 320 18.68 10.23 -2.58
CA HIS A 320 18.20 11.35 -3.40
C HIS A 320 16.69 11.58 -3.36
N ASP A 321 16.08 11.38 -2.18
CA ASP A 321 14.70 11.74 -1.87
C ASP A 321 13.69 11.03 -2.77
N ILE A 322 14.00 9.76 -3.02
CA ILE A 322 13.17 8.85 -3.78
C ILE A 322 12.45 7.94 -2.80
N THR A 323 11.13 7.94 -2.84
CA THR A 323 10.33 6.92 -2.17
C THR A 323 10.07 5.78 -3.16
N ALA A 324 10.43 4.57 -2.77
CA ALA A 324 10.24 3.35 -3.54
C ALA A 324 9.11 2.51 -2.97
N TYR A 325 8.19 2.12 -3.85
CA TYR A 325 7.18 1.10 -3.59
C TYR A 325 7.62 -0.20 -4.26
N GLU A 326 7.69 -1.27 -3.49
CA GLU A 326 8.28 -2.54 -3.93
C GLU A 326 7.36 -3.70 -3.55
N ILE A 327 7.08 -4.54 -4.54
CA ILE A 327 6.34 -5.80 -4.38
C ILE A 327 7.27 -6.93 -4.82
N ARG A 328 7.34 -7.99 -4.01
CA ARG A 328 8.05 -9.22 -4.32
C ARG A 328 7.18 -10.43 -4.12
N ASN A 329 7.41 -11.44 -4.96
CA ASN A 329 6.82 -12.76 -4.80
C ASN A 329 7.62 -13.66 -3.86
N ALA A 330 7.10 -14.86 -3.58
CA ALA A 330 7.73 -15.81 -2.66
C ALA A 330 9.16 -16.23 -3.08
N GLN A 331 9.45 -16.19 -4.39
CA GLN A 331 10.77 -16.48 -4.95
C GLN A 331 11.73 -15.29 -4.87
N GLY A 332 11.28 -14.13 -4.41
CA GLY A 332 12.06 -12.90 -4.29
C GLY A 332 12.13 -12.07 -5.57
N TYR A 333 11.51 -12.49 -6.68
CA TYR A 333 11.35 -11.64 -7.86
C TYR A 333 10.39 -10.50 -7.55
N GLY A 334 10.63 -9.32 -8.11
CA GLY A 334 9.82 -8.16 -7.78
C GLY A 334 9.71 -7.09 -8.85
N ALA A 335 8.92 -6.09 -8.52
CA ALA A 335 8.65 -4.90 -9.29
C ALA A 335 8.75 -3.68 -8.38
N ARG A 336 9.33 -2.58 -8.90
CA ARG A 336 9.53 -1.34 -8.16
C ARG A 336 8.94 -0.16 -8.90
N TRP A 337 8.22 0.67 -8.16
CA TRP A 337 7.80 2.01 -8.56
C TRP A 337 8.51 3.04 -7.68
N GLU A 338 8.71 4.23 -8.24
CA GLU A 338 9.35 5.33 -7.53
C GLU A 338 8.61 6.64 -7.74
N VAL A 339 8.68 7.49 -6.73
CA VAL A 339 8.26 8.88 -6.78
C VAL A 339 9.36 9.73 -6.15
N ARG A 340 9.65 10.87 -6.79
CA ARG A 340 10.57 11.86 -6.26
C ARG A 340 9.78 12.82 -5.38
N GLU A 341 10.22 13.04 -4.15
CA GLU A 341 9.55 13.99 -3.25
C GLU A 341 9.98 15.43 -3.60
N SER A 342 9.00 16.29 -3.83
CA SER A 342 9.22 17.70 -4.14
C SER A 342 9.49 18.44 -2.82
N GLY A 343 10.76 18.51 -2.39
CA GLY A 343 11.08 19.26 -1.16
C GLY A 343 12.46 19.10 -0.53
N SER A 344 13.32 18.20 -1.02
CA SER A 344 14.68 18.08 -0.48
C SER A 344 15.70 18.79 -1.35
N SER A 345 15.67 20.12 -1.30
CA SER A 345 16.77 20.94 -1.78
C SER A 345 17.89 20.92 -0.73
N PHE A 346 18.65 19.82 -0.65
CA PHE A 346 20.01 19.92 -0.10
C PHE A 346 20.82 20.81 -1.04
N GLY A 347 20.97 22.08 -0.64
CA GLY A 347 21.54 23.14 -1.45
C GLY A 347 22.93 22.78 -1.98
N THR A 348 23.03 22.55 -3.29
CA THR A 348 24.21 22.98 -4.01
C THR A 348 24.07 24.47 -4.21
N ALA A 349 24.80 25.25 -3.42
CA ALA A 349 25.00 26.68 -3.65
C ALA A 349 25.60 26.86 -5.06
N SER A 350 24.74 27.04 -6.07
CA SER A 350 25.16 27.53 -7.37
C SER A 350 25.38 29.03 -7.21
N VAL A 351 26.65 29.38 -7.13
CA VAL A 351 27.23 30.72 -7.29
C VAL A 351 26.37 31.58 -8.21
N LEU A 352 25.83 32.68 -7.68
CA LEU A 352 25.21 33.74 -8.48
C LEU A 352 26.24 34.27 -9.49
N PRO A 353 25.90 34.47 -10.77
CA PRO A 353 26.70 35.32 -11.64
C PRO A 353 26.48 36.78 -11.22
N THR A 354 27.58 37.47 -10.95
CA THR A 354 27.61 38.92 -10.75
C THR A 354 26.90 39.64 -11.91
N ALA A 355 25.82 40.35 -11.61
CA ALA A 355 25.08 41.12 -12.59
C ALA A 355 25.88 42.36 -13.04
N ASN A 356 26.02 42.55 -14.35
CA ASN A 356 26.47 43.80 -14.96
C ASN A 356 25.39 44.89 -14.77
N PRO A 357 25.73 46.11 -14.34
CA PRO A 357 24.76 47.18 -14.14
C PRO A 357 24.58 47.98 -15.43
N ALA A 358 23.98 47.39 -16.46
CA ALA A 358 23.63 48.11 -17.69
C ALA A 358 22.53 47.40 -18.49
N SER A 359 21.32 47.29 -17.92
CA SER A 359 20.12 47.10 -18.74
C SER A 359 18.90 47.68 -18.02
N THR A 360 18.25 48.62 -18.70
CA THR A 360 17.07 49.38 -18.29
C THR A 360 15.86 48.49 -17.97
N ALA A 361 15.07 48.92 -16.98
CA ALA A 361 13.97 48.22 -16.33
C ALA A 361 12.70 47.93 -17.16
N ALA A 362 12.80 47.86 -18.50
CA ALA A 362 11.66 47.66 -19.39
C ALA A 362 11.62 46.31 -20.11
N ASP A 363 12.70 45.50 -20.04
CA ASP A 363 12.78 44.19 -20.73
C ASP A 363 12.64 42.97 -19.79
N VAL A 364 12.30 43.19 -18.51
CA VAL A 364 12.22 42.12 -17.48
C VAL A 364 10.81 41.56 -17.32
N LEU A 365 9.80 42.09 -18.03
CA LEU A 365 8.40 41.71 -17.81
C LEU A 365 7.80 40.74 -18.85
N THR A 366 8.63 40.03 -19.63
CA THR A 366 8.08 39.11 -20.65
C THR A 366 8.90 37.83 -20.85
N ALA A 367 9.56 37.33 -19.80
CA ALA A 367 10.37 36.09 -19.89
C ALA A 367 10.34 35.20 -18.64
N THR A 368 9.24 35.18 -17.88
CA THR A 368 9.10 34.28 -16.71
C THR A 368 7.69 33.69 -16.56
N THR A 369 7.06 33.31 -17.66
CA THR A 369 5.75 32.62 -17.64
C THR A 369 5.78 31.22 -18.23
N ASP A 370 6.95 30.72 -18.66
CA ASP A 370 7.10 29.35 -19.15
C ASP A 370 8.10 28.59 -18.27
N LEU A 371 7.68 27.40 -17.83
CA LEU A 371 8.43 26.37 -17.09
C LEU A 371 8.44 26.48 -15.56
N VAL A 372 7.27 26.60 -14.94
CA VAL A 372 7.01 25.75 -13.78
C VAL A 372 6.26 24.54 -14.34
N GLU A 373 6.99 23.53 -14.81
CA GLU A 373 6.41 22.18 -14.77
C GLU A 373 6.11 21.94 -13.30
N GLU A 374 4.84 22.05 -12.90
CA GLU A 374 4.35 21.43 -11.68
C GLU A 374 4.70 19.96 -11.82
N THR A 375 5.84 19.56 -11.27
CA THR A 375 6.26 18.17 -11.22
C THR A 375 5.29 17.48 -10.28
N GLU A 376 4.14 17.06 -10.80
CA GLU A 376 3.22 16.23 -10.05
C GLU A 376 4.02 15.03 -9.53
N GLU A 377 3.94 14.80 -8.22
CA GLU A 377 4.58 13.67 -7.55
C GLU A 377 3.94 12.36 -8.00
N ARG A 378 4.27 11.96 -9.22
CA ARG A 378 3.66 10.82 -9.90
C ARG A 378 4.52 9.59 -9.73
N TRP A 379 3.88 8.49 -9.37
CA TRP A 379 4.51 7.18 -9.36
C TRP A 379 4.91 6.75 -10.77
N THR A 380 6.17 6.37 -10.92
CA THR A 380 6.75 5.86 -12.17
C THR A 380 7.28 4.46 -11.99
N PHE A 381 7.10 3.58 -12.98
CA PHE A 381 7.68 2.25 -12.93
C PHE A 381 9.19 2.34 -13.13
N ARG A 382 9.96 1.90 -12.13
CA ARG A 382 11.43 1.95 -12.15
C ARG A 382 12.03 0.72 -12.82
N GLY A 383 11.52 -0.47 -12.49
CA GLY A 383 12.05 -1.70 -13.06
C GLY A 383 11.69 -2.95 -12.28
N PHE A 384 12.20 -4.08 -12.78
CA PHE A 384 12.07 -5.36 -12.13
C PHE A 384 13.24 -5.63 -11.17
N LEU A 385 13.03 -6.57 -10.26
CA LEU A 385 13.96 -6.92 -9.20
C LEU A 385 14.22 -8.41 -9.23
N GLU A 386 15.49 -8.78 -9.13
CA GLU A 386 15.92 -10.16 -9.02
C GLU A 386 15.92 -10.59 -7.52
N PRO A 387 15.82 -11.89 -7.23
CA PRO A 387 15.92 -12.42 -5.87
C PRO A 387 17.23 -11.99 -5.21
N GLN A 388 17.23 -11.71 -3.91
CA GLN A 388 18.48 -11.34 -3.24
C GLN A 388 19.51 -12.46 -3.37
N MET A 389 20.70 -12.12 -3.87
CA MET A 389 21.83 -13.02 -3.95
C MET A 389 22.79 -12.73 -2.80
N VAL A 390 23.14 -13.76 -2.02
CA VAL A 390 24.21 -13.66 -1.03
C VAL A 390 25.52 -13.31 -1.76
N GLY A 391 26.14 -12.20 -1.35
CA GLY A 391 27.34 -11.69 -1.99
C GLY A 391 27.11 -11.04 -3.37
N GLY A 392 25.88 -10.59 -3.65
CA GLY A 392 25.51 -10.02 -4.94
C GLY A 392 26.32 -8.77 -5.28
N HIS A 393 26.50 -7.86 -4.31
CA HIS A 393 27.27 -6.62 -4.50
C HIS A 393 28.71 -6.89 -4.93
N GLU A 394 29.35 -7.88 -4.31
CA GLU A 394 30.72 -8.33 -4.61
C GLU A 394 30.81 -8.98 -6.00
N LYS A 395 29.69 -9.49 -6.53
CA LYS A 395 29.55 -10.03 -7.88
C LYS A 395 29.09 -8.98 -8.91
N GLY A 396 29.09 -7.71 -8.53
CA GLY A 396 28.70 -6.61 -9.42
C GLY A 396 27.20 -6.46 -9.61
N TRP A 397 26.37 -7.01 -8.72
CA TRP A 397 24.96 -6.64 -8.69
C TRP A 397 24.81 -5.18 -8.26
N VAL A 398 24.03 -4.45 -9.04
CA VAL A 398 23.63 -3.07 -8.76
C VAL A 398 22.10 -3.09 -8.63
N HIS A 399 21.61 -2.69 -7.44
CA HIS A 399 20.20 -2.70 -7.04
C HIS A 399 19.31 -1.71 -7.80
#